data_AF-A0A2V7S9H6-F1
#
_entry.id   AF-A0A2V7S9H6-F1
#
_cell.length_a   1.000
_cell.length_b   1.000
_cell.length_c   1.000
_cell.angle_alpha   90.00
_cell.angle_beta   90.00
_cell.angle_gamma   90.00
#
_symmetry.space_group_name_H-M   'P 1'
#
loop_
_entity.id
_entity.type
_entity.pdbx_description
1 polymer ?
#
loop_
_entity_poly.entity_id
_entity_poly.type
_entity_poly.pdbx_seq_one_letter_code
_entity_poly.pdbx_strand_id
1 'polypeptide(L)'
;MMDLIGELVTSRGRLNQLAAERRDPAVDDVALQISRLSTDLQAEIIQVRMTPVWQVFDRFPRLVRDVARQLGKQVAFRVEGKEIELDRAILDELGDPLVHLLRNAVDHGIEPPAERRRAGKPPEGEIVLAAMRERSSVAISISDNGRGIDRARILAKAQAEGLVDPHTETLSDDQLLRVIARPGFTTAEAVTNVSGRGVGIDVAMTKIRALGGTIDIRTEPGKGTAFVLRLPVTLAIVRALIAAVGSERYALPLSYVAETVELGSAPITIVEGREAMVLRERVVPLVHLRQLLGVTGNAPPPRRPVIVLEMGERRTGLVVDGMVGQQEIVVKGFEAPQGTLPLFSGATIMGDGVPALILDAGGLL
;
A
#
# COMPACT_ATOMS: atom_id res chain seq x y z
N MET A 1 17.58 14.85 9.42
CA MET A 1 18.41 13.66 9.06
C MET A 1 17.81 12.89 7.90
N MET A 2 16.51 12.56 7.92
CA MET A 2 15.80 11.95 6.77
C MET A 2 15.81 12.83 5.51
N ASP A 3 15.62 14.13 5.66
CA ASP A 3 15.73 15.06 4.54
C ASP A 3 17.14 15.08 3.93
N LEU A 4 18.19 15.00 4.75
CA LEU A 4 19.57 14.95 4.27
C LEU A 4 19.89 13.65 3.51
N ILE A 5 19.35 12.51 3.95
CA ILE A 5 19.50 11.23 3.21
C ILE A 5 18.73 11.31 1.90
N GLY A 6 17.52 11.88 1.92
CA GLY A 6 16.75 12.10 0.70
C GLY A 6 17.48 13.04 -0.26
N GLU A 7 17.99 14.17 0.22
CA GLU A 7 18.83 15.09 -0.55
C GLU A 7 20.09 14.43 -1.08
N LEU A 8 20.72 13.53 -0.33
CA LEU A 8 21.89 12.78 -0.77
C LEU A 8 21.54 11.82 -1.92
N VAL A 9 20.44 11.07 -1.81
CA VAL A 9 19.94 10.17 -2.86
C VAL A 9 19.56 10.95 -4.12
N THR A 10 18.85 12.06 -3.92
CA THR A 10 18.46 13.04 -4.95
C THR A 10 19.69 13.62 -5.65
N SER A 11 20.71 14.05 -4.89
CA SER A 11 21.97 14.61 -5.42
C SER A 11 22.80 13.55 -6.15
N ARG A 12 22.85 12.32 -5.64
CA ARG A 12 23.48 11.18 -6.32
C ARG A 12 22.80 10.90 -7.66
N GLY A 13 21.47 10.88 -7.70
CA GLY A 13 20.71 10.70 -8.94
C GLY A 13 21.05 11.77 -9.98
N ARG A 14 21.11 13.05 -9.55
CA ARG A 14 21.50 14.17 -10.41
C ARG A 14 22.96 14.07 -10.90
N LEU A 15 23.88 13.66 -10.03
CA LEU A 15 25.28 13.43 -10.41
C LEU A 15 25.39 12.37 -11.51
N ASN A 16 24.70 11.25 -11.36
CA ASN A 16 24.71 10.17 -12.35
C ASN A 16 24.09 10.62 -13.69
N GLN A 17 23.05 11.45 -13.67
CA GLN A 17 22.49 12.03 -14.87
C GLN A 17 23.51 12.93 -15.59
N LEU A 18 24.14 13.86 -14.87
CA LEU A 18 25.15 14.77 -15.43
C LEU A 18 26.38 14.05 -15.97
N ALA A 19 26.82 12.98 -15.29
CA ALA A 19 27.92 12.13 -15.73
C ALA A 19 27.58 11.45 -17.07
N ALA A 20 26.40 10.83 -17.16
CA ALA A 20 25.91 10.18 -18.38
C ALA A 20 25.75 11.15 -19.57
N GLU A 21 25.35 12.39 -19.31
CA GLU A 21 25.24 13.44 -20.34
C GLU A 21 26.63 13.87 -20.86
N ARG A 22 27.64 13.96 -19.98
CA ARG A 22 29.01 14.34 -20.35
C ARG A 22 29.78 13.25 -21.08
N ARG A 23 29.49 11.97 -20.83
CA ARG A 23 30.21 10.81 -21.39
C ARG A 23 31.74 10.86 -21.18
N ASP A 24 32.16 11.37 -20.03
CA ASP A 24 33.57 11.46 -19.62
C ASP A 24 33.89 10.31 -18.66
N PRO A 25 34.76 9.34 -19.04
CA PRO A 25 35.08 8.19 -18.21
C PRO A 25 35.59 8.56 -16.80
N ALA A 26 36.32 9.67 -16.67
CA ALA A 26 36.84 10.10 -15.37
C ALA A 26 35.72 10.61 -14.45
N VAL A 27 34.71 11.26 -15.03
CA VAL A 27 33.52 11.73 -14.29
C VAL A 27 32.63 10.54 -13.91
N ASP A 28 32.46 9.58 -14.82
CA ASP A 28 31.70 8.35 -14.57
C ASP A 28 32.30 7.54 -13.41
N ASP A 29 33.63 7.37 -13.37
CA ASP A 29 34.33 6.66 -12.30
C ASP A 29 34.11 7.33 -10.93
N VAL A 30 34.21 8.66 -10.87
CA VAL A 30 33.97 9.43 -9.63
C VAL A 30 32.49 9.34 -9.22
N ALA A 31 31.56 9.42 -10.17
CA ALA A 31 30.13 9.29 -9.90
C ALA A 31 29.76 7.90 -9.37
N LEU A 32 30.38 6.85 -9.90
CA LEU A 32 30.25 5.48 -9.38
C LEU A 32 30.81 5.35 -7.97
N GLN A 33 31.98 5.95 -7.69
CA GLN A 33 32.57 5.93 -6.35
C GLN A 33 31.69 6.64 -5.33
N ILE A 34 31.21 7.86 -5.64
CA ILE A 34 30.27 8.60 -4.79
C ILE A 34 28.98 7.79 -4.57
N SER A 35 28.48 7.13 -5.62
CA SER A 35 27.27 6.31 -5.53
C SER A 35 27.44 5.14 -4.56
N ARG A 36 28.61 4.47 -4.57
CA ARG A 36 28.93 3.39 -3.61
C ARG A 36 29.02 3.92 -2.19
N LEU A 37 29.85 4.94 -1.95
CA LEU A 37 30.02 5.54 -0.61
C LEU A 37 28.70 6.04 -0.03
N SER A 38 27.87 6.67 -0.86
CA SER A 38 26.53 7.12 -0.46
C SER A 38 25.62 5.96 -0.08
N THR A 39 25.73 4.80 -0.74
CA THR A 39 24.94 3.60 -0.42
C THR A 39 25.39 2.98 0.90
N ASP A 40 26.70 2.90 1.12
CA ASP A 40 27.27 2.35 2.35
C ASP A 40 26.92 3.22 3.56
N LEU A 41 27.10 4.55 3.43
CA LEU A 41 26.72 5.51 4.48
C LEU A 41 25.22 5.43 4.80
N GLN A 42 24.38 5.28 3.77
CA GLN A 42 22.95 5.12 3.95
C GLN A 42 22.64 3.84 4.74
N ALA A 43 23.28 2.72 4.42
CA ALA A 43 23.10 1.46 5.13
C ALA A 43 23.48 1.57 6.61
N GLU A 44 24.58 2.26 6.94
CA GLU A 44 24.98 2.50 8.32
C GLU A 44 23.97 3.38 9.08
N ILE A 45 23.51 4.48 8.48
CA ILE A 45 22.52 5.36 9.13
C ILE A 45 21.20 4.62 9.38
N ILE A 46 20.80 3.77 8.44
CA ILE A 46 19.62 2.91 8.57
C ILE A 46 19.75 2.02 9.81
N GLN A 47 20.90 1.36 10.00
CA GLN A 47 21.15 0.49 11.16
C GLN A 47 21.07 1.24 12.48
N VAL A 48 21.62 2.46 12.55
CA VAL A 48 21.57 3.28 13.78
C VAL A 48 20.14 3.69 14.17
N ARG A 49 19.22 3.78 13.20
CA ARG A 49 17.82 4.16 13.44
C ARG A 49 16.90 2.99 13.77
N MET A 50 17.36 1.76 13.53
CA MET A 50 16.60 0.56 13.80
C MET A 50 16.19 0.51 15.27
N THR A 51 14.91 0.22 15.49
CA THR A 51 14.32 0.14 16.82
C THR A 51 13.53 -1.16 16.90
N PRO A 52 13.62 -1.91 17.99
CA PRO A 52 12.88 -3.15 18.13
C PRO A 52 11.37 -2.90 18.30
N VAL A 53 10.55 -3.75 17.68
CA VAL A 53 9.08 -3.60 17.61
C VAL A 53 8.39 -3.64 18.99
N TRP A 54 9.03 -4.22 20.01
CA TRP A 54 8.46 -4.32 21.36
C TRP A 54 8.06 -2.97 21.96
N GLN A 55 8.76 -1.88 21.61
CA GLN A 55 8.45 -0.54 22.10
C GLN A 55 7.01 -0.12 21.78
N VAL A 56 6.48 -0.57 20.63
CA VAL A 56 5.10 -0.35 20.23
C VAL A 56 4.20 -1.48 20.73
N PHE A 57 4.67 -2.72 20.71
CA PHE A 57 3.83 -3.88 21.00
C PHE A 57 3.44 -4.00 22.49
N ASP A 58 4.27 -3.51 23.41
CA ASP A 58 4.06 -3.69 24.85
C ASP A 58 2.84 -2.96 25.41
N ARG A 59 2.26 -2.00 24.68
CA ARG A 59 0.99 -1.35 25.08
C ARG A 59 -0.27 -2.13 24.69
N PHE A 60 -0.17 -3.05 23.72
CA PHE A 60 -1.32 -3.77 23.18
C PHE A 60 -1.94 -4.83 24.10
N PRO A 61 -1.20 -5.55 24.98
CA PRO A 61 -1.82 -6.47 25.93
C PRO A 61 -2.88 -5.82 26.83
N ARG A 62 -2.63 -4.57 27.27
CA ARG A 62 -3.59 -3.82 28.06
C ARG A 62 -4.82 -3.43 27.23
N LEU A 63 -4.60 -2.93 26.01
CA LEU A 63 -5.68 -2.56 25.10
C LEU A 63 -6.60 -3.74 24.78
N VAL A 64 -6.04 -4.90 24.42
CA VAL A 64 -6.82 -6.11 24.11
C VAL A 64 -7.63 -6.55 25.32
N ARG A 65 -7.03 -6.54 26.52
CA ARG A 65 -7.73 -6.88 27.78
C ARG A 65 -8.90 -5.94 28.08
N ASP A 66 -8.68 -4.63 27.92
CA ASP A 66 -9.69 -3.61 28.21
C ASP A 66 -10.90 -3.74 27.26
N VAL A 67 -10.64 -3.94 25.95
CA VAL A 67 -11.68 -4.16 24.94
C VAL A 67 -12.41 -5.49 25.17
N ALA A 68 -11.68 -6.57 25.45
CA ALA A 68 -12.29 -7.88 25.72
C ALA A 68 -13.22 -7.82 26.93
N ARG A 69 -12.82 -7.13 28.01
CA ARG A 69 -13.65 -6.93 29.20
C ARG A 69 -14.90 -6.12 28.89
N GLN A 70 -14.78 -5.05 28.11
CA GLN A 70 -15.91 -4.22 27.70
C GLN A 70 -16.96 -5.02 26.91
N LEU A 71 -16.52 -5.98 26.08
CA LEU A 71 -17.39 -6.81 25.25
C LEU A 71 -17.79 -8.15 25.89
N GLY A 72 -17.37 -8.41 27.13
CA GLY A 72 -17.67 -9.66 27.84
C GLY A 72 -17.03 -10.91 27.22
N LYS A 73 -15.87 -10.76 26.57
CA LYS A 73 -15.12 -11.84 25.91
C LYS A 73 -13.89 -12.24 26.72
N GLN A 74 -13.46 -13.49 26.56
CA GLN A 74 -12.22 -14.01 27.15
C GLN A 74 -11.19 -14.18 26.04
N VAL A 75 -10.05 -13.50 26.17
CA VAL A 75 -9.02 -13.45 25.13
C VAL A 75 -7.63 -13.57 25.76
N ALA A 76 -6.88 -14.57 25.35
CA ALA A 76 -5.44 -14.67 25.52
C ALA A 76 -4.75 -13.89 24.40
N PHE A 77 -3.83 -12.99 24.77
CA PHE A 77 -3.05 -12.22 23.80
C PHE A 77 -1.57 -12.59 23.92
N ARG A 78 -0.97 -12.96 22.78
CA ARG A 78 0.45 -13.32 22.69
C ARG A 78 1.18 -12.42 21.71
N VAL A 79 2.43 -12.14 22.03
CA VAL A 79 3.32 -11.33 21.20
C VAL A 79 4.59 -12.13 20.90
N GLU A 80 4.96 -12.23 19.63
CA GLU A 80 6.12 -12.98 19.14
C GLU A 80 7.04 -12.09 18.29
N GLY A 81 8.34 -12.39 18.26
CA GLY A 81 9.31 -11.61 17.49
C GLY A 81 9.50 -10.17 17.99
N LYS A 82 9.47 -9.98 19.31
CA LYS A 82 9.60 -8.67 19.97
C LYS A 82 10.91 -7.95 19.64
N GLU A 83 11.95 -8.73 19.38
CA GLU A 83 13.31 -8.32 19.05
C GLU A 83 13.48 -7.86 17.61
N ILE A 84 12.51 -8.13 16.73
CA ILE A 84 12.61 -7.73 15.33
C ILE A 84 12.69 -6.21 15.25
N GLU A 85 13.69 -5.73 14.51
CA GLU A 85 13.95 -4.31 14.34
C GLU A 85 13.32 -3.75 13.08
N LEU A 86 12.79 -2.54 13.21
CA LEU A 86 12.17 -1.75 12.15
C LEU A 86 12.55 -0.28 12.33
N ASP A 87 12.44 0.49 11.25
CA ASP A 87 12.59 1.92 11.29
C ASP A 87 11.68 2.58 12.34
N ARG A 88 12.25 3.44 13.19
CA ARG A 88 11.48 4.17 14.20
C ARG A 88 10.27 4.92 13.63
N ALA A 89 10.43 5.60 12.50
CA ALA A 89 9.34 6.40 11.93
C ALA A 89 8.25 5.50 11.31
N ILE A 90 8.61 4.33 10.78
CA ILE A 90 7.61 3.30 10.39
C ILE A 90 6.88 2.80 11.64
N LEU A 91 7.60 2.46 12.72
CA LEU A 91 7.01 1.98 13.97
C LEU A 91 6.01 2.96 14.58
N ASP A 92 6.34 4.26 14.59
CA ASP A 92 5.45 5.31 15.10
C ASP A 92 4.12 5.36 14.29
N GLU A 93 4.19 5.24 12.96
CA GLU A 93 3.02 5.23 12.08
C GLU A 93 2.19 3.93 12.13
N LEU A 94 2.79 2.80 12.53
CA LEU A 94 2.09 1.51 12.66
C LEU A 94 1.18 1.42 13.87
N GLY A 95 1.35 2.31 14.84
CA GLY A 95 0.61 2.28 16.09
C GLY A 95 -0.90 2.18 15.89
N ASP A 96 -1.47 3.14 15.18
CA ASP A 96 -2.92 3.24 14.97
C ASP A 96 -3.49 2.11 14.09
N PRO A 97 -2.88 1.74 12.95
CA PRO A 97 -3.30 0.57 12.17
C PRO A 97 -3.38 -0.72 13.00
N LEU A 98 -2.37 -1.00 13.84
CA LEU A 98 -2.36 -2.20 14.67
C LEU A 98 -3.44 -2.15 15.76
N VAL A 99 -3.67 -0.98 16.38
CA VAL A 99 -4.79 -0.81 17.33
C VAL A 99 -6.12 -1.18 16.67
N HIS A 100 -6.34 -0.72 15.45
CA HIS A 100 -7.58 -0.97 14.73
C HIS A 100 -7.76 -2.45 14.40
N LEU A 101 -6.75 -3.10 13.83
CA LEU A 101 -6.79 -4.52 13.50
C LEU A 101 -6.99 -5.39 14.75
N LEU A 102 -6.32 -5.08 15.86
CA LEU A 102 -6.50 -5.78 17.14
C LEU A 102 -7.91 -5.59 17.70
N ARG A 103 -8.47 -4.38 17.62
CA ARG A 103 -9.86 -4.13 18.04
C ARG A 103 -10.83 -4.95 17.21
N ASN A 104 -10.66 -5.02 15.89
CA ASN A 104 -11.51 -5.83 15.01
C ASN A 104 -11.41 -7.32 15.33
N ALA A 105 -10.21 -7.82 15.62
CA ALA A 105 -10.00 -9.20 16.04
C ALA A 105 -10.77 -9.50 17.35
N VAL A 106 -10.77 -8.59 18.33
CA VAL A 106 -11.54 -8.76 19.57
C VAL A 106 -13.05 -8.60 19.36
N ASP A 107 -13.50 -7.58 18.61
CA ASP A 107 -14.92 -7.23 18.48
C ASP A 107 -15.66 -8.15 17.50
N HIS A 108 -15.08 -8.43 16.34
CA HIS A 108 -15.73 -9.21 15.29
C HIS A 108 -15.14 -10.61 15.14
N GLY A 109 -13.83 -10.77 15.35
CA GLY A 109 -13.15 -12.07 15.26
C GLY A 109 -13.56 -13.03 16.36
N ILE A 110 -13.20 -12.72 17.62
CA ILE A 110 -13.44 -13.61 18.76
C ILE A 110 -14.93 -13.65 19.15
N GLU A 111 -15.46 -14.85 19.30
CA GLU A 111 -16.83 -15.10 19.75
C GLU A 111 -16.95 -15.08 21.28
N PRO A 112 -18.13 -14.75 21.86
CA PRO A 112 -18.35 -14.89 23.30
C PRO A 112 -18.13 -16.34 23.79
N PRO A 113 -17.73 -16.55 25.06
CA PRO A 113 -17.38 -17.88 25.58
C PRO A 113 -18.48 -18.94 25.39
N ALA A 114 -19.75 -18.54 25.51
CA ALA A 114 -20.89 -19.43 25.30
C ALA A 114 -21.02 -19.90 23.84
N GLU A 115 -20.78 -19.01 22.87
CA GLU A 115 -20.79 -19.33 21.43
C GLU A 115 -19.60 -20.24 21.09
N ARG A 116 -18.41 -19.94 21.61
CA ARG A 116 -17.20 -20.77 21.43
C ARG A 116 -17.41 -22.21 21.91
N ARG A 117 -18.00 -22.39 23.10
CA ARG A 117 -18.33 -23.73 23.64
C ARG A 117 -19.30 -24.49 22.74
N ARG A 118 -20.31 -23.83 22.18
CA ARG A 118 -21.26 -24.45 21.24
C ARG A 118 -20.58 -24.87 19.94
N ALA A 119 -19.57 -24.14 19.51
CA ALA A 119 -18.73 -24.47 18.36
C ALA A 119 -17.60 -25.47 18.66
N GLY A 120 -17.52 -26.01 19.90
CA GLY A 120 -16.47 -26.96 20.30
C GLY A 120 -15.08 -26.32 20.51
N LYS A 121 -15.01 -24.99 20.63
CA LYS A 121 -13.77 -24.22 20.80
C LYS A 121 -13.51 -23.91 22.28
N PRO A 122 -12.24 -23.70 22.69
CA PRO A 122 -11.94 -23.22 24.04
C PRO A 122 -12.68 -21.92 24.36
N PRO A 123 -13.18 -21.72 25.60
CA PRO A 123 -13.93 -20.52 25.96
C PRO A 123 -13.09 -19.23 25.86
N GLU A 124 -11.78 -19.35 26.07
CA GLU A 124 -10.81 -18.27 25.82
C GLU A 124 -10.36 -18.31 24.36
N GLY A 125 -10.55 -17.19 23.65
CA GLY A 125 -10.00 -16.97 22.32
C GLY A 125 -8.53 -16.62 22.38
N GLU A 126 -7.80 -16.82 21.28
CA GLU A 126 -6.39 -16.45 21.17
C GLU A 126 -6.22 -15.41 20.06
N ILE A 127 -5.46 -14.37 20.35
CA ILE A 127 -4.96 -13.39 19.37
C ILE A 127 -3.44 -13.36 19.46
N VAL A 128 -2.76 -13.53 18.33
CA VAL A 128 -1.30 -13.49 18.23
C VAL A 128 -0.87 -12.31 17.38
N LEU A 129 0.00 -11.46 17.93
CA LEU A 129 0.73 -10.43 17.20
C LEU A 129 2.17 -10.89 17.03
N ALA A 130 2.59 -11.19 15.79
CA ALA A 130 3.95 -11.63 15.52
C ALA A 130 4.67 -10.66 14.58
N ALA A 131 5.98 -10.49 14.77
CA ALA A 131 6.86 -9.87 13.80
C ALA A 131 7.90 -10.87 13.33
N MET A 132 8.19 -10.87 12.03
CA MET A 132 9.20 -11.73 11.43
C MET A 132 9.97 -10.95 10.37
N ARG A 133 11.30 -11.09 10.37
CA ARG A 133 12.12 -10.54 9.30
C ARG A 133 12.06 -11.43 8.07
N GLU A 134 11.65 -10.84 6.95
CA GLU A 134 11.78 -11.38 5.60
C GLU A 134 12.95 -10.64 4.91
N ARG A 135 13.60 -11.23 3.91
CA ARG A 135 14.91 -10.74 3.37
C ARG A 135 15.08 -9.22 3.35
N SER A 136 14.14 -8.51 2.72
CA SER A 136 14.15 -7.05 2.54
C SER A 136 12.97 -6.34 3.21
N SER A 137 12.18 -7.05 4.02
CA SER A 137 10.93 -6.54 4.60
C SER A 137 10.71 -7.11 6.01
N VAL A 138 9.86 -6.46 6.78
CA VAL A 138 9.34 -7.02 8.03
C VAL A 138 7.90 -7.39 7.81
N ALA A 139 7.55 -8.65 8.09
CA ALA A 139 6.19 -9.12 8.13
C ALA A 139 5.68 -8.99 9.58
N ILE A 140 4.62 -8.20 9.77
CA ILE A 140 3.87 -8.12 11.02
C ILE A 140 2.55 -8.81 10.78
N SER A 141 2.19 -9.80 11.59
CA SER A 141 0.94 -10.52 11.48
C SER A 141 0.08 -10.37 12.73
N ILE A 142 -1.23 -10.23 12.52
CA ILE A 142 -2.24 -10.33 13.57
C ILE A 142 -3.12 -11.49 13.19
N SER A 143 -3.11 -12.55 14.00
CA SER A 143 -4.01 -13.70 13.82
C SER A 143 -4.93 -13.88 15.01
N ASP A 144 -6.13 -14.37 14.74
CA ASP A 144 -7.09 -14.80 15.74
C ASP A 144 -7.61 -16.20 15.43
N ASN A 145 -8.06 -16.92 16.47
CA ASN A 145 -8.74 -18.20 16.32
C ASN A 145 -10.28 -18.05 16.43
N GLY A 146 -10.80 -16.92 15.95
CA GLY A 146 -12.20 -16.53 16.03
C GLY A 146 -13.09 -17.20 14.98
N ARG A 147 -14.22 -16.56 14.68
CA ARG A 147 -15.21 -17.10 13.73
C ARG A 147 -14.77 -17.03 12.26
N GLY A 148 -13.71 -16.28 11.96
CA GLY A 148 -13.30 -15.96 10.60
C GLY A 148 -14.23 -14.93 9.94
N ILE A 149 -13.98 -14.61 8.68
CA ILE A 149 -14.81 -13.68 7.92
C ILE A 149 -15.81 -14.45 7.05
N ASP A 150 -17.08 -14.06 7.16
CA ASP A 150 -18.15 -14.59 6.31
C ASP A 150 -18.09 -13.99 4.90
N ARG A 151 -17.43 -14.72 3.99
CA ARG A 151 -17.30 -14.32 2.58
C ARG A 151 -18.65 -14.24 1.87
N ALA A 152 -19.60 -15.13 2.20
CA ALA A 152 -20.90 -15.16 1.53
C ALA A 152 -21.71 -13.91 1.86
N ARG A 153 -21.70 -13.49 3.13
CA ARG A 153 -22.34 -12.23 3.55
C ARG A 153 -21.71 -11.01 2.90
N ILE A 154 -20.38 -10.97 2.81
CA ILE A 154 -19.66 -9.85 2.17
C ILE A 154 -19.94 -9.83 0.66
N LEU A 155 -19.89 -10.97 -0.01
CA LEU A 155 -20.19 -11.10 -1.43
C LEU A 155 -21.61 -10.63 -1.74
N ALA A 156 -22.61 -11.11 -0.99
CA ALA A 156 -24.00 -10.71 -1.19
C ALA A 156 -24.20 -9.19 -1.04
N LYS A 157 -23.57 -8.59 -0.02
CA LYS A 157 -23.60 -7.13 0.17
C LYS A 157 -22.87 -6.38 -0.95
N ALA A 158 -21.70 -6.87 -1.35
CA ALA A 158 -20.91 -6.28 -2.42
C ALA A 158 -21.63 -6.34 -3.77
N GLN A 159 -22.35 -7.43 -4.07
CA GLN A 159 -23.18 -7.55 -5.27
C GLN A 159 -24.38 -6.58 -5.23
N ALA A 160 -25.05 -6.46 -4.07
CA ALA A 160 -26.16 -5.51 -3.90
C ALA A 160 -25.72 -4.05 -4.10
N GLU A 161 -24.48 -3.71 -3.73
CA GLU A 161 -23.87 -2.39 -3.93
C GLU A 161 -23.17 -2.23 -5.30
N GLY A 162 -23.24 -3.25 -6.19
CA GLY A 162 -22.65 -3.21 -7.53
C GLY A 162 -21.11 -3.22 -7.54
N LEU A 163 -20.47 -3.70 -6.47
CA LEU A 163 -19.01 -3.70 -6.30
C LEU A 163 -18.33 -4.91 -6.93
N VAL A 164 -19.08 -5.99 -7.13
CA VAL A 164 -18.62 -7.28 -7.61
C VAL A 164 -19.63 -7.81 -8.62
N ASP A 165 -19.18 -8.54 -9.64
CA ASP A 165 -20.05 -9.15 -10.64
C ASP A 165 -21.13 -10.01 -9.96
N PRO A 166 -22.43 -9.84 -10.30
CA PRO A 166 -23.52 -10.68 -9.80
C PRO A 166 -23.31 -12.19 -10.00
N HIS A 167 -22.49 -12.62 -10.95
CA HIS A 167 -22.17 -14.01 -11.24
C HIS A 167 -20.95 -14.53 -10.45
N THR A 168 -20.33 -13.68 -9.62
CA THR A 168 -19.24 -14.13 -8.74
C THR A 168 -19.78 -15.07 -7.69
N GLU A 169 -19.28 -16.30 -7.65
CA GLU A 169 -19.71 -17.31 -6.67
C GLU A 169 -18.95 -17.21 -5.35
N THR A 170 -17.65 -16.89 -5.41
CA THR A 170 -16.78 -16.80 -4.23
C THR A 170 -15.75 -15.68 -4.39
N LEU A 171 -15.39 -15.05 -3.28
CA LEU A 171 -14.32 -14.05 -3.24
C LEU A 171 -12.99 -14.73 -2.88
N SER A 172 -11.95 -14.48 -3.68
CA SER A 172 -10.57 -14.75 -3.26
C SER A 172 -10.15 -13.85 -2.08
N ASP A 173 -9.03 -14.15 -1.44
CA ASP A 173 -8.50 -13.34 -0.32
C ASP A 173 -8.25 -11.89 -0.75
N ASP A 174 -7.68 -11.70 -1.94
CA ASP A 174 -7.43 -10.37 -2.50
C ASP A 174 -8.72 -9.62 -2.82
N GLN A 175 -9.71 -10.31 -3.40
CA GLN A 175 -11.01 -9.71 -3.69
C GLN A 175 -11.75 -9.34 -2.40
N LEU A 176 -11.72 -10.22 -1.40
CA LEU A 176 -12.29 -9.99 -0.08
C LEU A 176 -11.67 -8.74 0.55
N LEU A 177 -10.34 -8.66 0.58
CA LEU A 177 -9.62 -7.52 1.15
C LEU A 177 -9.97 -6.21 0.45
N ARG A 178 -10.08 -6.21 -0.89
CA ARG A 178 -10.47 -5.03 -1.67
C ARG A 178 -11.87 -4.54 -1.31
N VAL A 179 -12.82 -5.45 -1.15
CA VAL A 179 -14.20 -5.11 -0.79
C VAL A 179 -14.27 -4.51 0.62
N ILE A 180 -13.66 -5.17 1.60
CA ILE A 180 -13.70 -4.70 3.01
C ILE A 180 -12.85 -3.45 3.26
N ALA A 181 -11.88 -3.17 2.39
CA ALA A 181 -11.07 -1.96 2.44
C ALA A 181 -11.66 -0.80 1.62
N ARG A 182 -12.87 -0.94 1.08
CA ARG A 182 -13.53 0.17 0.40
C ARG A 182 -14.09 1.14 1.44
N PRO A 183 -13.84 2.46 1.30
CA PRO A 183 -14.37 3.45 2.22
C PRO A 183 -15.89 3.34 2.36
N GLY A 184 -16.37 3.28 3.59
CA GLY A 184 -17.80 3.15 3.91
C GLY A 184 -18.39 1.75 3.79
N PHE A 185 -17.61 0.75 3.33
CA PHE A 185 -18.07 -0.63 3.31
C PHE A 185 -18.08 -1.20 4.75
N THR A 186 -19.23 -1.65 5.20
CA THR A 186 -19.40 -2.29 6.50
C THR A 186 -20.50 -3.33 6.42
N THR A 187 -20.38 -4.46 7.10
CA THR A 187 -21.46 -5.46 7.17
C THR A 187 -22.43 -5.22 8.34
N ALA A 188 -22.16 -4.21 9.17
CA ALA A 188 -23.00 -3.86 10.32
C ALA A 188 -24.31 -3.20 9.86
N GLU A 189 -25.43 -3.61 10.46
CA GLU A 189 -26.77 -3.06 10.19
C GLU A 189 -27.04 -1.73 10.92
N ALA A 190 -26.25 -1.40 11.95
CA ALA A 190 -26.37 -0.17 12.73
C ALA A 190 -25.01 0.51 12.95
N VAL A 191 -25.00 1.84 12.84
CA VAL A 191 -23.83 2.67 13.19
C VAL A 191 -23.74 2.73 14.71
N THR A 192 -22.82 1.98 15.31
CA THR A 192 -22.57 2.07 16.75
C THR A 192 -21.66 3.26 17.05
N ASN A 193 -22.00 4.03 18.09
CA ASN A 193 -21.24 5.21 18.56
C ASN A 193 -19.80 4.91 19.01
N VAL A 194 -19.38 3.63 19.01
CA VAL A 194 -18.03 3.20 19.41
C VAL A 194 -17.06 3.15 18.21
N SER A 195 -17.57 3.23 16.97
CA SER A 195 -16.77 3.30 15.73
C SER A 195 -16.76 4.70 15.09
N GLY A 196 -17.12 5.72 15.87
CA GLY A 196 -17.25 7.11 15.43
C GLY A 196 -15.92 7.77 15.07
N ARG A 197 -15.47 7.55 13.82
CA ARG A 197 -14.67 8.43 12.93
C ARG A 197 -14.05 7.58 11.81
N GLY A 198 -14.85 6.83 11.05
CA GLY A 198 -14.42 6.28 9.75
C GLY A 198 -13.07 5.55 9.73
N VAL A 199 -12.72 4.80 10.78
CA VAL A 199 -11.50 3.99 10.80
C VAL A 199 -11.93 2.57 10.48
N GLY A 200 -11.82 2.18 9.21
CA GLY A 200 -11.95 0.80 8.76
C GLY A 200 -10.60 0.22 8.35
N ILE A 201 -10.66 -0.98 7.77
CA ILE A 201 -9.52 -1.62 7.12
C ILE A 201 -8.97 -0.71 5.99
N ASP A 202 -9.82 0.15 5.41
CA ASP A 202 -9.47 1.17 4.43
C ASP A 202 -8.38 2.14 4.92
N VAL A 203 -8.54 2.72 6.11
CA VAL A 203 -7.55 3.65 6.69
C VAL A 203 -6.24 2.94 7.01
N ALA A 204 -6.32 1.72 7.54
CA ALA A 204 -5.13 0.90 7.78
C ALA A 204 -4.40 0.57 6.46
N MET A 205 -5.10 0.18 5.41
CA MET A 205 -4.50 -0.08 4.09
C MET A 205 -3.81 1.16 3.55
N THR A 206 -4.46 2.34 3.61
CA THR A 206 -3.89 3.59 3.11
C THR A 206 -2.61 3.95 3.83
N LYS A 207 -2.59 3.88 5.17
CA LYS A 207 -1.37 4.13 5.96
C LYS A 207 -0.24 3.16 5.61
N ILE A 208 -0.55 1.87 5.48
CA ILE A 208 0.46 0.85 5.16
C ILE A 208 1.03 1.04 3.75
N ARG A 209 0.19 1.38 2.77
CA ARG A 209 0.63 1.71 1.41
C ARG A 209 1.49 2.97 1.37
N ALA A 210 1.14 4.00 2.14
CA ALA A 210 1.94 5.23 2.25
C ALA A 210 3.34 4.97 2.84
N LEU A 211 3.50 3.92 3.65
CA LEU A 211 4.79 3.44 4.16
C LEU A 211 5.56 2.56 3.15
N GLY A 212 5.05 2.39 1.93
CA GLY A 212 5.60 1.50 0.91
C GLY A 212 5.38 0.01 1.21
N GLY A 213 4.43 -0.31 2.09
CA GLY A 213 4.09 -1.67 2.46
C GLY A 213 2.87 -2.23 1.74
N THR A 214 2.60 -3.51 1.97
CA THR A 214 1.39 -4.20 1.54
C THR A 214 0.69 -4.84 2.72
N ILE A 215 -0.58 -5.20 2.54
CA ILE A 215 -1.35 -5.96 3.53
C ILE A 215 -2.12 -7.04 2.79
N ASP A 216 -2.04 -8.25 3.34
CA ASP A 216 -2.70 -9.46 2.88
C ASP A 216 -3.66 -9.94 3.97
N ILE A 217 -4.70 -10.69 3.58
CA ILE A 217 -5.62 -11.35 4.51
C ILE A 217 -5.69 -12.84 4.22
N ARG A 218 -5.81 -13.66 5.25
CA ARG A 218 -6.17 -15.07 5.15
C ARG A 218 -7.25 -15.37 6.15
N THR A 219 -8.31 -16.05 5.74
CA THR A 219 -9.42 -16.36 6.65
C THR A 219 -10.17 -17.60 6.25
N GLU A 220 -10.51 -18.40 7.27
CA GLU A 220 -11.33 -19.59 7.13
C GLU A 220 -12.47 -19.57 8.17
N PRO A 221 -13.73 -19.79 7.76
CA PRO A 221 -14.87 -19.83 8.67
C PRO A 221 -14.66 -20.82 9.82
N GLY A 222 -14.95 -20.38 11.03
CA GLY A 222 -14.78 -21.15 12.26
C GLY A 222 -13.34 -21.31 12.76
N LYS A 223 -12.32 -21.05 11.92
CA LYS A 223 -10.90 -21.16 12.30
C LYS A 223 -10.23 -19.82 12.58
N GLY A 224 -10.75 -18.72 12.04
CA GLY A 224 -10.30 -17.36 12.34
C GLY A 224 -9.78 -16.59 11.13
N THR A 225 -9.05 -15.52 11.43
CA THR A 225 -8.52 -14.58 10.43
C THR A 225 -7.08 -14.22 10.77
N ALA A 226 -6.28 -13.99 9.73
CA ALA A 226 -4.93 -13.47 9.83
C ALA A 226 -4.74 -12.32 8.85
N PHE A 227 -4.33 -11.16 9.36
CA PHE A 227 -3.82 -10.05 8.54
C PHE A 227 -2.30 -10.09 8.57
N VAL A 228 -1.67 -9.91 7.41
CA VAL A 228 -0.21 -9.88 7.29
C VAL A 228 0.19 -8.57 6.61
N LEU A 229 0.87 -7.71 7.36
CA LEU A 229 1.40 -6.44 6.89
C LEU A 229 2.88 -6.64 6.52
N ARG A 230 3.25 -6.32 5.28
CA ARG A 230 4.64 -6.40 4.81
C ARG A 230 5.16 -5.01 4.61
N LEU A 231 6.18 -4.64 5.37
CA LEU A 231 6.71 -3.30 5.37
C LEU A 231 8.18 -3.34 4.98
N PRO A 232 8.69 -2.36 4.23
CA PRO A 232 10.11 -2.22 4.06
C PRO A 232 10.77 -1.97 5.42
N VAL A 233 12.03 -2.39 5.57
CA VAL A 233 12.78 -2.19 6.81
C VAL A 233 12.97 -0.70 7.12
N THR A 234 12.93 0.15 6.09
CA THR A 234 13.25 1.59 6.13
C THR A 234 12.21 2.39 5.38
N LEU A 235 12.03 3.66 5.76
CA LEU A 235 11.23 4.59 4.97
C LEU A 235 11.68 4.57 3.50
N ALA A 236 10.70 4.35 2.64
CA ALA A 236 10.92 3.72 1.37
C ALA A 236 11.58 4.68 0.39
N ILE A 237 12.84 4.39 0.05
CA ILE A 237 13.34 4.73 -1.28
C ILE A 237 12.64 3.78 -2.23
N VAL A 238 11.72 4.30 -3.02
CA VAL A 238 11.00 3.54 -4.02
C VAL A 238 11.62 3.84 -5.37
N ARG A 239 11.87 2.81 -6.17
CA ARG A 239 12.16 3.03 -7.59
C ARG A 239 10.85 3.35 -8.30
N ALA A 240 10.78 4.51 -8.92
CA ALA A 240 9.62 4.98 -9.64
C ALA A 240 9.96 5.32 -11.09
N LEU A 241 8.99 5.12 -11.98
CA LEU A 241 8.99 5.69 -13.32
C LEU A 241 8.41 7.11 -13.24
N ILE A 242 9.15 8.09 -13.73
CA ILE A 242 8.73 9.49 -13.73
C ILE A 242 8.05 9.80 -15.06
N ALA A 243 6.76 10.08 -14.99
CA ALA A 243 5.92 10.50 -16.11
C ALA A 243 5.78 12.02 -16.14
N ALA A 244 5.83 12.58 -17.34
CA ALA A 244 5.55 13.99 -17.60
C ALA A 244 4.10 14.16 -18.08
N VAL A 245 3.41 15.17 -17.53
CA VAL A 245 2.08 15.60 -17.96
C VAL A 245 2.05 17.13 -17.95
N GLY A 246 1.96 17.74 -19.12
CA GLY A 246 2.14 19.18 -19.28
C GLY A 246 3.51 19.62 -18.77
N SER A 247 3.53 20.55 -17.82
CA SER A 247 4.73 21.00 -17.10
C SER A 247 4.98 20.24 -15.79
N GLU A 248 4.10 19.31 -15.43
CA GLU A 248 4.13 18.60 -14.16
C GLU A 248 4.75 17.21 -14.30
N ARG A 249 5.23 16.67 -13.17
CA ARG A 249 5.82 15.34 -13.10
C ARG A 249 5.17 14.52 -12.02
N TYR A 250 4.96 13.25 -12.34
CA TYR A 250 4.28 12.26 -11.51
C TYR A 250 5.14 11.02 -11.41
N ALA A 251 5.24 10.46 -10.21
CA ALA A 251 6.01 9.25 -9.96
C ALA A 251 5.08 8.03 -9.89
N LEU A 252 5.42 6.97 -10.60
CA LEU A 252 4.74 5.68 -10.53
C LEU A 252 5.68 4.62 -9.97
N PRO A 253 5.37 3.96 -8.83
CA PRO A 253 6.20 2.89 -8.33
C PRO A 253 6.40 1.79 -9.38
N LEU A 254 7.65 1.43 -9.66
CA LEU A 254 7.98 0.42 -10.67
C LEU A 254 7.41 -0.97 -10.33
N SER A 255 7.13 -1.24 -9.06
CA SER A 255 6.48 -2.48 -8.60
C SER A 255 5.11 -2.73 -9.24
N TYR A 256 4.45 -1.69 -9.74
CA TYR A 256 3.17 -1.79 -10.41
C TYR A 256 3.27 -1.65 -11.94
N VAL A 257 4.46 -1.36 -12.49
CA VAL A 257 4.63 -1.15 -13.93
C VAL A 257 4.99 -2.46 -14.60
N ALA A 258 4.09 -2.98 -15.44
CA ALA A 258 4.31 -4.20 -16.21
C ALA A 258 5.17 -3.94 -17.46
N GLU A 259 4.79 -2.95 -18.26
CA GLU A 259 5.51 -2.54 -19.45
C GLU A 259 5.13 -1.12 -19.89
N THR A 260 5.92 -0.54 -20.79
CA THR A 260 5.64 0.76 -21.43
C THR A 260 5.55 0.57 -22.93
N VAL A 261 4.48 1.06 -23.54
CA VAL A 261 4.27 1.02 -24.99
C VAL A 261 3.93 2.41 -25.52
N GLU A 262 3.91 2.57 -26.84
CA GLU A 262 3.50 3.84 -27.45
C GLU A 262 2.00 3.83 -27.77
N LEU A 263 1.31 4.93 -27.51
CA LEU A 263 -0.10 5.07 -27.84
C LEU A 263 -0.28 4.91 -29.36
N GLY A 264 -1.16 3.99 -29.75
CA GLY A 264 -1.39 3.65 -31.16
C GLY A 264 -0.43 2.59 -31.72
N SER A 265 0.55 2.10 -30.96
CA SER A 265 1.36 0.93 -31.38
C SER A 265 0.59 -0.38 -31.38
N ALA A 266 -0.60 -0.39 -30.75
CA ALA A 266 -1.53 -1.50 -30.75
C ALA A 266 -2.95 -0.99 -31.06
N PRO A 267 -3.85 -1.85 -31.59
CA PRO A 267 -5.21 -1.45 -31.92
C PRO A 267 -5.93 -0.87 -30.71
N ILE A 268 -6.55 0.29 -30.92
CA ILE A 268 -7.42 0.94 -29.95
C ILE A 268 -8.87 0.59 -30.28
N THR A 269 -9.62 0.22 -29.26
CA THR A 269 -11.04 -0.11 -29.32
C THR A 269 -11.79 0.63 -28.21
N ILE A 270 -13.12 0.57 -28.24
CA ILE A 270 -13.98 1.09 -27.17
C ILE A 270 -14.70 -0.09 -26.54
N VAL A 271 -14.55 -0.25 -25.22
CA VAL A 271 -15.23 -1.29 -24.43
C VAL A 271 -16.00 -0.58 -23.33
N GLU A 272 -17.32 -0.80 -23.27
CA GLU A 272 -18.22 -0.18 -22.28
C GLU A 272 -18.10 1.36 -22.24
N GLY A 273 -17.92 1.99 -23.40
CA GLY A 273 -17.77 3.44 -23.52
C GLY A 273 -16.42 3.99 -23.07
N ARG A 274 -15.45 3.13 -22.72
CA ARG A 274 -14.07 3.50 -22.38
C ARG A 274 -13.12 3.07 -23.47
N GLU A 275 -12.14 3.93 -23.75
CA GLU A 275 -11.07 3.59 -24.67
C GLU A 275 -10.21 2.47 -24.08
N ALA A 276 -9.84 1.48 -24.89
CA ALA A 276 -9.02 0.36 -24.49
C ALA A 276 -8.06 -0.02 -25.62
N MET A 277 -6.92 -0.59 -25.25
CA MET A 277 -5.89 -1.05 -26.18
C MET A 277 -5.80 -2.58 -26.15
N VAL A 278 -5.68 -3.21 -27.31
CA VAL A 278 -5.49 -4.66 -27.42
C VAL A 278 -4.01 -5.00 -27.43
N LEU A 279 -3.45 -5.33 -26.28
CA LEU A 279 -2.04 -5.64 -26.11
C LEU A 279 -1.83 -7.15 -25.92
N ARG A 280 -1.21 -7.81 -26.92
CA ARG A 280 -0.96 -9.27 -26.93
C ARG A 280 -2.22 -10.08 -26.55
N GLU A 281 -3.31 -9.83 -27.29
CA GLU A 281 -4.63 -10.47 -27.12
C GLU A 281 -5.36 -10.15 -25.80
N ARG A 282 -4.82 -9.25 -24.97
CA ARG A 282 -5.50 -8.75 -23.76
C ARG A 282 -6.04 -7.35 -23.97
N VAL A 283 -7.27 -7.11 -23.54
CA VAL A 283 -7.88 -5.78 -23.53
C VAL A 283 -7.39 -5.02 -22.30
N VAL A 284 -6.76 -3.87 -22.52
CA VAL A 284 -6.22 -2.99 -21.47
C VAL A 284 -6.96 -1.65 -21.52
N PRO A 285 -7.83 -1.33 -20.55
CA PRO A 285 -8.49 -0.04 -20.46
C PRO A 285 -7.48 1.10 -20.39
N LEU A 286 -7.73 2.19 -21.12
CA LEU A 286 -6.88 3.37 -21.14
C LEU A 286 -7.44 4.47 -20.24
N VAL A 287 -6.54 5.08 -19.48
CA VAL A 287 -6.81 6.25 -18.64
C VAL A 287 -5.87 7.37 -19.09
N HIS A 288 -6.44 8.49 -19.55
CA HIS A 288 -5.65 9.66 -19.93
C HIS A 288 -5.31 10.48 -18.70
N LEU A 289 -4.07 10.38 -18.21
CA LEU A 289 -3.66 11.00 -16.95
C LEU A 289 -3.85 12.53 -16.96
N ARG A 290 -3.56 13.18 -18.09
CA ARG A 290 -3.78 14.61 -18.29
C ARG A 290 -5.23 15.02 -18.04
N GLN A 291 -6.19 14.26 -18.58
CA GLN A 291 -7.61 14.55 -18.43
C GLN A 291 -8.09 14.25 -17.02
N LEU A 292 -7.62 13.13 -16.45
CA LEU A 292 -7.96 12.71 -15.09
C LEU A 292 -7.54 13.75 -14.04
N LEU A 293 -6.35 14.33 -14.22
CA LEU A 293 -5.79 15.32 -13.30
C LEU A 293 -6.19 16.77 -13.63
N GLY A 294 -6.91 16.99 -14.73
CA GLY A 294 -7.31 18.33 -15.16
C GLY A 294 -6.13 19.24 -15.52
N VAL A 295 -4.99 18.68 -15.95
CA VAL A 295 -3.79 19.46 -16.26
C VAL A 295 -4.01 20.27 -17.54
N THR A 296 -4.16 21.58 -17.36
CA THR A 296 -4.31 22.55 -18.45
C THR A 296 -2.95 22.97 -19.00
N GLY A 297 -2.90 23.35 -20.29
CA GLY A 297 -1.69 23.89 -20.89
C GLY A 297 -1.61 23.56 -22.38
N ASN A 298 -0.38 23.45 -22.90
CA ASN A 298 -0.11 23.12 -24.29
C ASN A 298 -0.78 21.81 -24.71
N ALA A 299 -1.13 21.71 -25.99
CA ALA A 299 -1.68 20.47 -26.56
C ALA A 299 -0.75 19.28 -26.26
N PRO A 300 -1.32 18.09 -25.97
CA PRO A 300 -0.51 16.90 -25.73
C PRO A 300 0.33 16.57 -26.97
N PRO A 301 1.53 16.01 -26.78
CA PRO A 301 2.39 15.65 -27.90
C PRO A 301 1.74 14.57 -28.78
N PRO A 302 2.10 14.50 -30.07
CA PRO A 302 1.51 13.53 -30.99
C PRO A 302 1.85 12.08 -30.61
N ARG A 303 3.10 11.83 -30.20
CA ARG A 303 3.57 10.54 -29.70
C ARG A 303 3.50 10.57 -28.18
N ARG A 304 2.74 9.64 -27.60
CA ARG A 304 2.48 9.55 -26.16
C ARG A 304 2.79 8.15 -25.66
N PRO A 305 3.52 7.99 -24.55
CA PRO A 305 3.67 6.70 -23.92
C PRO A 305 2.38 6.26 -23.20
N VAL A 306 2.19 4.95 -23.12
CA VAL A 306 1.23 4.26 -22.28
C VAL A 306 1.99 3.42 -21.27
N ILE A 307 1.83 3.71 -19.98
CA ILE A 307 2.39 2.94 -18.88
C ILE A 307 1.37 1.88 -18.47
N VAL A 308 1.65 0.61 -18.72
CA VAL A 308 0.75 -0.49 -18.35
C VAL A 308 0.98 -0.84 -16.89
N LEU A 309 -0.03 -0.61 -16.06
CA LEU A 309 -0.05 -0.96 -14.66
C LEU A 309 -0.67 -2.34 -14.44
N GLU A 310 -0.15 -3.10 -13.47
CA GLU A 310 -0.65 -4.42 -13.10
C GLU A 310 -0.74 -4.58 -11.58
N MET A 311 -1.89 -5.08 -11.10
CA MET A 311 -2.08 -5.47 -9.70
C MET A 311 -2.98 -6.71 -9.61
N GLY A 312 -2.35 -7.87 -9.41
CA GLY A 312 -3.03 -9.16 -9.57
C GLY A 312 -3.43 -9.36 -11.02
N GLU A 313 -4.68 -9.72 -11.29
CA GLU A 313 -5.17 -9.96 -12.66
C GLU A 313 -5.62 -8.68 -13.39
N ARG A 314 -5.70 -7.54 -12.70
CA ARG A 314 -6.17 -6.28 -13.29
C ARG A 314 -5.03 -5.52 -13.97
N ARG A 315 -5.33 -4.96 -15.14
CA ARG A 315 -4.43 -4.09 -15.90
C ARG A 315 -5.13 -2.80 -16.33
N THR A 316 -4.40 -1.70 -16.34
CA THR A 316 -4.81 -0.39 -16.88
C THR A 316 -3.62 0.20 -17.62
N GLY A 317 -3.86 0.85 -18.76
CA GLY A 317 -2.87 1.64 -19.48
C GLY A 317 -3.02 3.11 -19.15
N LEU A 318 -1.99 3.71 -18.58
CA LEU A 318 -1.97 5.14 -18.26
C LEU A 318 -1.32 5.92 -19.40
N VAL A 319 -2.11 6.70 -20.14
CA VAL A 319 -1.62 7.56 -21.21
C VAL A 319 -1.04 8.83 -20.59
N VAL A 320 0.24 9.10 -20.87
CA VAL A 320 0.98 10.27 -20.36
C VAL A 320 1.55 11.08 -21.52
N ASP A 321 2.05 12.29 -21.27
CA ASP A 321 2.62 13.11 -22.34
C ASP A 321 4.06 12.71 -22.66
N GLY A 322 4.80 12.25 -21.66
CA GLY A 322 6.18 11.80 -21.84
C GLY A 322 6.67 10.95 -20.68
N MET A 323 7.79 10.28 -20.91
CA MET A 323 8.53 9.55 -19.88
C MET A 323 9.87 10.24 -19.67
N VAL A 324 10.15 10.62 -18.43
CA VAL A 324 11.44 11.21 -18.06
C VAL A 324 12.48 10.12 -17.81
N GLY A 325 12.09 9.06 -17.10
CA GLY A 325 12.97 7.94 -16.80
C GLY A 325 12.71 7.31 -15.44
N GLN A 326 13.58 6.40 -15.03
CA GLN A 326 13.50 5.75 -13.72
C GLN A 326 14.34 6.52 -12.70
N GLN A 327 13.80 6.72 -11.50
CA GLN A 327 14.50 7.38 -10.40
C GLN A 327 14.19 6.69 -9.07
N GLU A 328 15.15 6.74 -8.16
CA GLU A 328 14.94 6.43 -6.75
C GLU A 328 14.38 7.67 -6.05
N ILE A 329 13.21 7.52 -5.43
CA ILE A 329 12.49 8.62 -4.79
C ILE A 329 12.23 8.31 -3.33
N VAL A 330 12.28 9.33 -2.48
CA VAL A 330 11.90 9.19 -1.06
C VAL A 330 10.43 9.49 -0.93
N VAL A 331 9.66 8.48 -0.52
CA VAL A 331 8.22 8.62 -0.30
C VAL A 331 7.96 9.39 0.99
N LYS A 332 7.23 10.50 0.88
CA LYS A 332 6.68 11.25 2.00
C LYS A 332 5.15 11.13 1.94
N GLY A 333 4.55 10.68 3.03
CA GLY A 333 3.09 10.73 3.18
C GLY A 333 2.60 12.18 3.22
N PHE A 334 1.39 12.41 2.73
CA PHE A 334 0.70 13.69 2.91
C PHE A 334 -0.78 13.43 3.21
N GLU A 335 -1.37 14.28 4.06
CA GLU A 335 -2.81 14.24 4.29
C GLU A 335 -3.52 14.92 3.12
N ALA A 336 -4.17 14.12 2.27
CA ALA A 336 -4.99 14.66 1.20
C ALA A 336 -6.24 15.33 1.79
N PRO A 337 -6.67 16.49 1.27
CA PRO A 337 -7.93 17.13 1.68
C PRO A 337 -9.12 16.18 1.54
N GLN A 338 -10.11 16.30 2.43
CA GLN A 338 -11.36 15.54 2.35
C GLN A 338 -12.05 15.74 1.00
N GLY A 339 -12.44 14.64 0.35
CA GLY A 339 -13.10 14.64 -0.97
C GLY A 339 -12.15 14.53 -2.16
N THR A 340 -10.82 14.47 -1.95
CA THR A 340 -9.87 14.20 -3.03
C THR A 340 -9.97 12.73 -3.47
N LEU A 341 -10.01 12.47 -4.78
CA LEU A 341 -9.93 11.10 -5.31
C LEU A 341 -8.63 10.43 -4.81
N PRO A 342 -8.63 9.13 -4.48
CA PRO A 342 -7.46 8.39 -3.97
C PRO A 342 -6.47 8.10 -5.10
N LEU A 343 -6.03 9.14 -5.81
CA LEU A 343 -5.14 9.07 -6.97
C LEU A 343 -3.67 9.08 -6.58
N PHE A 344 -3.36 9.45 -5.33
CA PHE A 344 -2.00 9.65 -4.86
C PHE A 344 -1.73 8.84 -3.59
N SER A 345 -0.58 8.17 -3.56
CA SER A 345 -0.10 7.39 -2.42
C SER A 345 0.92 8.15 -1.57
N GLY A 346 1.44 9.28 -2.08
CA GLY A 346 2.41 10.12 -1.39
C GLY A 346 2.98 11.22 -2.29
N ALA A 347 4.03 11.87 -1.82
CA ALA A 347 4.79 12.88 -2.54
C ALA A 347 6.30 12.63 -2.39
N THR A 348 7.08 13.20 -3.30
CA THR A 348 8.55 13.17 -3.25
C THR A 348 9.11 14.52 -3.71
N ILE A 349 10.36 14.79 -3.37
CA ILE A 349 11.15 15.89 -3.94
C ILE A 349 12.15 15.26 -4.92
N MET A 350 12.14 15.71 -6.18
CA MET A 350 12.99 15.16 -7.24
C MET A 350 14.43 15.73 -7.19
N GLY A 351 15.32 15.15 -8.02
CA GLY A 351 16.73 15.53 -8.23
C GLY A 351 17.01 17.03 -8.35
N ASP A 352 16.05 17.75 -8.93
CA ASP A 352 16.10 19.18 -9.24
C ASP A 352 15.39 20.05 -8.17
N GLY A 353 14.93 19.46 -7.07
CA GLY A 353 14.21 20.15 -6.00
C GLY A 353 12.72 20.36 -6.27
N VAL A 354 12.21 19.95 -7.43
CA VAL A 354 10.79 20.12 -7.77
C VAL A 354 9.98 18.98 -7.12
N PRO A 355 8.87 19.30 -6.40
CA PRO A 355 7.98 18.27 -5.88
C PRO A 355 7.28 17.47 -6.99
N ALA A 356 7.06 16.18 -6.74
CA ALA A 356 6.25 15.32 -7.58
C ALA A 356 5.30 14.48 -6.72
N LEU A 357 4.07 14.27 -7.20
CA LEU A 357 3.11 13.39 -6.55
C LEU A 357 3.33 11.94 -7.02
N ILE A 358 3.16 11.00 -6.10
CA ILE A 358 3.28 9.56 -6.36
C ILE A 358 1.88 9.03 -6.61
N LEU A 359 1.63 8.47 -7.79
CA LEU A 359 0.34 7.92 -8.16
C LEU A 359 0.05 6.61 -7.40
N ASP A 360 -1.18 6.45 -6.93
CA ASP A 360 -1.68 5.19 -6.39
C ASP A 360 -2.20 4.31 -7.54
N ALA A 361 -1.47 3.23 -7.84
CA ALA A 361 -1.88 2.27 -8.85
C ALA A 361 -3.25 1.64 -8.54
N GLY A 362 -3.59 1.45 -7.27
CA GLY A 362 -4.87 0.89 -6.85
C GLY A 362 -6.05 1.85 -7.09
N GLY A 363 -5.82 3.16 -7.06
CA GLY A 363 -6.82 4.17 -7.41
C GLY A 363 -7.03 4.34 -8.92
N LEU A 364 -6.04 3.92 -9.72
CA LEU A 364 -6.05 4.01 -11.19
C LEU A 364 -6.53 2.72 -11.88
N LEU A 365 -6.53 1.60 -11.16
CA LEU A 365 -6.98 0.28 -11.62
C LEU A 365 -8.46 0.07 -11.31
#